data_AF-A0A3A8YGG2-F1
#
_entry.id   AF-A0A3A8YGG2-F1
#
_cell.length_a   1.000
_cell.length_b   1.000
_cell.length_c   1.000
_cell.angle_alpha   90.00
_cell.angle_beta   90.00
_cell.angle_gamma   90.00
#
_symmetry.space_group_name_H-M   'P 1'
#
loop_
_entity.id
_entity.type
_entity.pdbx_description
1 polymer ?
#
loop_
_entity_poly.entity_id
_entity_poly.type
_entity_poly.pdbx_seq_one_letter_code
_entity_poly.pdbx_strand_id
1 'polypeptide(L)'
;MKNTLLYQSNVGIQFNKVVSKGICTVKVQSKPGKRAYTHMRYVYPDVKLSVSSPFLSWENLNCCNGWFYDTTYLLTAVQEGKKLYAGSTIFLESPSARTSAEAHLEEIKAILPDTCSAGKEQVMNERFFPFYICRRGTLQDFFNLEQVLTDYDRMGIRLSPQDRKRFFLLGDVDLEEFATGKPMCYFSCNTDAELIATGLLLGYPIESTASLLLEGSS
;
A
#
# COMPACT_ATOMS: atom_id res chain seq x y z
N MET A 1 -10.90 1.80 -27.68
CA MET A 1 -10.85 1.49 -26.24
C MET A 1 -9.82 0.39 -26.04
N LYS A 2 -8.75 0.66 -25.29
CA LYS A 2 -7.70 -0.34 -25.03
C LYS A 2 -7.95 -0.95 -23.66
N ASN A 3 -8.10 -2.28 -23.60
CA ASN A 3 -8.16 -3.02 -22.34
C ASN A 3 -6.79 -3.68 -22.10
N THR A 4 -6.22 -3.47 -20.92
CA THR A 4 -4.89 -4.00 -20.54
C THR A 4 -5.00 -4.66 -19.18
N LEU A 5 -4.60 -5.93 -19.09
CA LEU A 5 -4.44 -6.61 -17.80
C LEU A 5 -3.17 -6.09 -17.13
N LEU A 6 -3.30 -5.46 -15.96
CA LEU A 6 -2.19 -4.91 -15.18
C LEU A 6 -1.60 -5.93 -14.22
N TYR A 7 -2.46 -6.75 -13.61
CA TYR A 7 -2.08 -7.77 -12.64
C TYR A 7 -3.19 -8.83 -12.54
N GLN A 8 -2.79 -10.07 -12.28
CA GLN A 8 -3.68 -11.16 -11.92
C GLN A 8 -3.07 -11.96 -10.78
N SER A 9 -3.80 -12.11 -9.67
CA SER A 9 -3.37 -12.96 -8.55
C SER A 9 -3.62 -14.44 -8.83
N ASN A 10 -2.92 -15.30 -8.09
CA ASN A 10 -3.12 -16.74 -8.05
C ASN A 10 -4.52 -17.16 -7.57
N VAL A 11 -5.21 -16.30 -6.79
CA VAL A 11 -6.60 -16.51 -6.34
C VAL A 11 -7.65 -15.92 -7.30
N GLY A 12 -7.23 -15.46 -8.48
CA GLY A 12 -8.14 -15.06 -9.57
C GLY A 12 -8.70 -13.64 -9.48
N ILE A 13 -8.07 -12.74 -8.71
CA ILE A 13 -8.35 -11.30 -8.76
C ILE A 13 -7.58 -10.70 -9.93
N GLN A 14 -8.26 -9.89 -10.75
CA GLN A 14 -7.70 -9.23 -11.93
C GLN A 14 -7.84 -7.72 -11.83
N PHE A 15 -6.78 -7.02 -12.24
CA PHE A 15 -6.73 -5.56 -12.36
C PHE A 15 -6.73 -5.20 -13.84
N ASN A 16 -7.87 -4.77 -14.36
CA ASN A 16 -8.05 -4.48 -15.78
C ASN A 16 -8.14 -2.97 -16.00
N LYS A 17 -7.17 -2.40 -16.74
CA LYS A 17 -7.15 -0.99 -17.14
C LYS A 17 -7.87 -0.78 -18.46
N VAL A 18 -8.79 0.16 -18.47
CA VAL A 18 -9.47 0.66 -19.67
C VAL A 18 -9.19 2.15 -19.82
N VAL A 19 -8.79 2.56 -21.02
CA VAL A 19 -8.61 3.97 -21.36
C VAL A 19 -9.68 4.42 -22.35
N SER A 20 -10.36 5.53 -22.03
CA SER A 20 -11.40 6.13 -22.85
C SER A 20 -11.45 7.65 -22.64
N LYS A 21 -11.39 8.43 -23.73
CA LYS A 21 -11.51 9.90 -23.72
C LYS A 21 -10.59 10.60 -22.70
N GLY A 22 -9.33 10.16 -22.59
CA GLY A 22 -8.35 10.74 -21.67
C GLY A 22 -8.56 10.36 -20.20
N ILE A 23 -9.44 9.40 -19.91
CA ILE A 23 -9.67 8.87 -18.56
C ILE A 23 -9.24 7.40 -18.52
N CYS A 24 -8.48 7.06 -17.49
CA CYS A 24 -8.16 5.70 -17.11
C CYS A 24 -9.17 5.19 -16.09
N THR A 25 -9.60 3.94 -16.25
CA THR A 25 -10.37 3.21 -15.25
C THR A 25 -9.73 1.85 -15.04
N VAL A 26 -9.25 1.58 -13.84
CA VAL A 26 -8.80 0.25 -13.42
C VAL A 26 -9.91 -0.41 -12.63
N LYS A 27 -10.36 -1.58 -13.08
CA LYS A 27 -11.37 -2.38 -12.40
C LYS A 27 -10.69 -3.56 -11.70
N VAL A 28 -10.90 -3.68 -10.39
CA VAL A 28 -10.52 -4.86 -9.62
C VAL A 28 -11.68 -5.84 -9.66
N GLN A 29 -11.45 -7.03 -10.20
CA GLN A 29 -12.54 -7.95 -10.51
C GLN A 29 -12.20 -9.39 -10.13
N SER A 30 -13.19 -10.13 -9.66
CA SER A 30 -13.16 -11.59 -9.60
C SER A 30 -14.12 -12.17 -10.64
N LYS A 31 -13.84 -13.40 -11.09
CA LYS A 31 -14.70 -14.10 -12.05
C LYS A 31 -15.10 -15.49 -11.53
N PRO A 32 -15.93 -15.57 -10.48
CA PRO A 32 -16.39 -16.86 -9.94
C PRO A 32 -17.36 -17.61 -10.87
N GLY A 33 -17.83 -16.99 -11.96
CA GLY A 33 -18.75 -17.60 -12.92
C GLY A 33 -18.80 -16.87 -14.27
N LYS A 34 -19.95 -16.90 -14.96
CA LYS A 34 -20.10 -16.31 -16.31
C LYS A 34 -19.92 -14.78 -16.34
N ARG A 35 -20.23 -14.08 -15.24
CA ARG A 35 -20.12 -12.62 -15.11
C ARG A 35 -19.02 -12.26 -14.12
N ALA A 36 -18.21 -11.26 -14.46
CA ALA A 36 -17.23 -10.69 -13.55
C ALA A 36 -17.92 -9.83 -12.48
N TYR A 37 -17.50 -9.99 -11.22
CA TYR A 37 -17.86 -9.10 -10.11
C TYR A 37 -16.78 -8.03 -9.99
N THR A 38 -17.17 -6.77 -9.79
CA THR A 38 -16.22 -5.66 -9.62
C THR A 38 -16.19 -5.25 -8.16
N HIS A 39 -15.04 -5.44 -7.51
CA HIS A 39 -14.82 -5.07 -6.11
C HIS A 39 -14.56 -3.59 -5.96
N MET A 40 -13.73 -3.03 -6.84
CA MET A 40 -13.26 -1.64 -6.77
C MET A 40 -13.04 -1.07 -8.16
N ARG A 41 -13.14 0.25 -8.28
CA ARG A 41 -12.79 1.00 -9.48
C ARG A 41 -11.86 2.13 -9.08
N TYR A 42 -10.75 2.28 -9.80
CA TYR A 42 -9.88 3.45 -9.69
C TYR A 42 -9.98 4.25 -10.98
N VAL A 43 -10.38 5.51 -10.88
CA VAL A 43 -10.59 6.44 -12.01
C VAL A 43 -9.65 7.63 -11.87
N TYR A 44 -8.86 7.89 -12.91
CA TYR A 44 -7.86 8.97 -12.91
C TYR A 44 -7.58 9.46 -14.34
N PRO A 45 -7.06 10.69 -14.53
CA PRO A 45 -6.65 11.18 -15.85
C PRO A 45 -5.57 10.32 -16.50
N ASP A 46 -5.67 10.08 -17.81
CA ASP A 46 -4.63 9.39 -18.58
C ASP A 46 -3.44 10.33 -18.85
N VAL A 47 -2.53 10.40 -17.89
CA VAL A 47 -1.31 11.23 -17.96
C VAL A 47 -0.07 10.36 -17.82
N LYS A 48 1.03 10.82 -18.42
CA LYS A 48 2.32 10.16 -18.29
C LYS A 48 2.96 10.52 -16.96
N LEU A 49 3.08 9.54 -16.07
CA LEU A 49 3.84 9.65 -14.83
C LEU A 49 5.33 9.50 -15.09
N SER A 50 6.13 10.09 -14.20
CA SER A 50 7.59 10.07 -14.27
C SER A 50 8.23 9.27 -13.15
N VAL A 51 7.55 9.09 -12.02
CA VAL A 51 7.96 8.16 -10.97
C VAL A 51 7.89 6.74 -11.51
N SER A 52 8.99 6.02 -11.38
CA SER A 52 9.08 4.58 -11.64
C SER A 52 9.88 3.96 -10.51
N SER A 53 9.30 2.96 -9.86
CA SER A 53 9.93 2.29 -8.72
C SER A 53 9.50 0.83 -8.70
N PRO A 54 10.40 -0.11 -8.41
CA PRO A 54 10.04 -1.52 -8.24
C PRO A 54 9.09 -1.74 -7.05
N PHE A 55 9.00 -0.76 -6.14
CA PHE A 55 8.14 -0.83 -4.96
C PHE A 55 6.70 -0.38 -5.21
N LEU A 56 6.38 0.21 -6.37
CA LEU A 56 5.03 0.66 -6.71
C LEU A 56 4.40 -0.28 -7.72
N SER A 57 3.39 -1.05 -7.31
CA SER A 57 2.79 -2.06 -8.20
C SER A 57 1.32 -2.33 -7.90
N TRP A 58 0.56 -2.73 -8.93
CA TRP A 58 -0.84 -3.16 -8.74
C TRP A 58 -0.96 -4.45 -7.93
N GLU A 59 0.10 -5.27 -7.89
CA GLU A 59 0.20 -6.43 -7.02
C GLU A 59 0.18 -6.02 -5.54
N ASN A 60 0.88 -4.94 -5.18
CA ASN A 60 0.91 -4.45 -3.79
C ASN A 60 -0.46 -4.03 -3.26
N LEU A 61 -1.33 -3.55 -4.16
CA LEU A 61 -2.71 -3.17 -3.84
C LEU A 61 -3.65 -4.37 -3.73
N ASN A 62 -3.26 -5.54 -4.25
CA ASN A 62 -4.07 -6.76 -4.20
C ASN A 62 -4.30 -7.26 -2.77
N CYS A 63 -3.46 -6.89 -1.80
CA CYS A 63 -3.55 -7.33 -0.41
C CYS A 63 -4.50 -6.49 0.45
N CYS A 64 -5.37 -5.68 -0.16
CA CYS A 64 -6.13 -4.64 0.53
C CYS A 64 -7.61 -4.64 0.10
N ASN A 65 -8.46 -3.90 0.83
CA ASN A 65 -9.90 -3.69 0.50
C ASN A 65 -10.80 -4.95 0.52
N GLY A 66 -10.40 -6.00 1.24
CA GLY A 66 -11.32 -7.06 1.69
C GLY A 66 -11.69 -8.13 0.68
N TRP A 67 -11.12 -8.12 -0.53
CA TRP A 67 -11.18 -9.28 -1.43
C TRP A 67 -10.11 -10.32 -1.08
N PHE A 68 -10.27 -11.56 -1.55
CA PHE A 68 -9.29 -12.63 -1.34
C PHE A 68 -7.93 -12.27 -1.97
N TYR A 69 -6.85 -12.52 -1.23
CA TYR A 69 -5.49 -12.28 -1.67
C TYR A 69 -4.54 -13.37 -1.17
N ASP A 70 -3.34 -13.43 -1.74
CA ASP A 70 -2.28 -14.34 -1.30
C ASP A 70 -1.63 -13.80 -0.02
N THR A 71 -1.89 -14.45 1.10
CA THR A 71 -1.33 -14.06 2.40
C THR A 71 0.19 -14.26 2.47
N THR A 72 0.74 -15.20 1.70
CA THR A 72 2.19 -15.44 1.61
C THR A 72 2.91 -14.22 1.08
N TYR A 73 2.29 -13.49 0.16
CA TYR A 73 2.88 -12.30 -0.45
C TYR A 73 3.26 -11.24 0.58
N LEU A 74 2.40 -10.99 1.58
CA LEU A 74 2.69 -10.01 2.63
C LEU A 74 3.90 -10.42 3.50
N LEU A 75 4.17 -11.72 3.60
CA LEU A 75 5.28 -12.25 4.39
C LEU A 75 6.62 -12.24 3.65
N THR A 76 6.63 -12.09 2.31
CA THR A 76 7.88 -12.17 1.52
C THR A 76 8.17 -10.96 0.65
N ALA A 77 7.16 -10.15 0.29
CA ALA A 77 7.28 -9.09 -0.69
C ALA A 77 8.30 -8.00 -0.32
N VAL A 78 8.50 -7.72 0.97
CA VAL A 78 9.47 -6.71 1.43
C VAL A 78 10.90 -7.21 1.19
N GLN A 79 11.17 -8.45 1.62
CA GLN A 79 12.45 -9.14 1.48
C GLN A 79 12.80 -9.33 0.00
N GLU A 80 11.81 -9.65 -0.83
CA GLU A 80 11.94 -9.79 -2.29
C GLU A 80 12.09 -8.45 -3.04
N GLY A 81 12.01 -7.31 -2.34
CA GLY A 81 12.18 -5.99 -2.96
C GLY A 81 10.99 -5.50 -3.78
N LYS A 82 9.79 -6.02 -3.49
CA LYS A 82 8.52 -5.62 -4.12
C LYS A 82 7.74 -4.58 -3.30
N LYS A 83 8.00 -4.50 -1.98
CA LYS A 83 7.37 -3.55 -1.04
C LYS A 83 8.39 -2.88 -0.15
N LEU A 84 8.00 -1.72 0.37
CA LEU A 84 8.71 -1.06 1.47
C LEU A 84 8.18 -1.49 2.84
N TYR A 85 6.85 -1.67 2.97
CA TYR A 85 6.20 -2.00 4.23
C TYR A 85 5.05 -2.99 4.01
N ALA A 86 4.93 -3.96 4.92
CA ALA A 86 3.82 -4.90 4.97
C ALA A 86 3.41 -5.12 6.44
N GLY A 87 2.19 -4.72 6.76
CA GLY A 87 1.54 -5.09 8.03
C GLY A 87 0.74 -6.38 7.87
N SER A 88 0.75 -7.23 8.89
CA SER A 88 -0.01 -8.48 8.95
C SER A 88 -0.50 -8.75 10.36
N THR A 89 -1.43 -9.69 10.51
CA THR A 89 -1.99 -10.06 11.82
C THR A 89 -2.04 -11.57 11.99
N ILE A 90 -1.74 -12.04 13.18
CA ILE A 90 -1.97 -13.43 13.61
C ILE A 90 -3.22 -13.44 14.48
N PHE A 91 -4.22 -14.26 14.12
CA PHE A 91 -5.39 -14.47 14.95
C PHE A 91 -5.02 -15.28 16.20
N LEU A 92 -5.44 -14.80 17.37
CA LEU A 92 -5.21 -15.43 18.66
C LEU A 92 -6.47 -16.17 19.10
N GLU A 93 -6.44 -17.51 19.02
CA GLU A 93 -7.56 -18.36 19.47
C GLU A 93 -7.83 -18.23 20.98
N SER A 94 -6.79 -17.89 21.75
CA SER A 94 -6.87 -17.61 23.18
C SER A 94 -5.71 -16.70 23.61
N PRO A 95 -5.79 -16.03 24.78
CA PRO A 95 -4.71 -15.16 25.26
C PRO A 95 -3.34 -15.85 25.39
N SER A 96 -3.30 -17.15 25.67
CA SER A 96 -2.04 -17.92 25.77
C SER A 96 -1.36 -18.14 24.42
N ALA A 97 -2.07 -18.01 23.30
CA ALA A 97 -1.49 -18.11 21.95
C ALA A 97 -0.53 -16.95 21.63
N ARG A 98 -0.54 -15.88 22.44
CA ARG A 98 0.32 -14.71 22.24
C ARG A 98 1.82 -15.05 22.32
N THR A 99 2.21 -15.95 23.21
CA THR A 99 3.62 -16.39 23.33
C THR A 99 4.09 -17.06 22.03
N SER A 100 3.24 -17.87 21.40
CA SER A 100 3.55 -18.51 20.12
C SER A 100 3.66 -17.49 18.99
N ALA A 101 2.78 -16.48 18.97
CA ALA A 101 2.84 -15.39 18.00
C ALA A 101 4.13 -14.55 18.15
N GLU A 102 4.57 -14.31 19.38
CA GLU A 102 5.85 -13.63 19.65
C GLU A 102 7.05 -14.46 19.21
N ALA A 103 7.07 -15.76 19.50
CA ALA A 103 8.12 -16.67 19.03
C ALA A 103 8.21 -16.67 17.49
N HIS A 104 7.07 -16.71 16.80
CA HIS A 104 7.03 -16.66 15.34
C HIS A 104 7.58 -15.34 14.76
N LEU A 105 7.32 -14.21 15.42
CA LEU A 105 7.92 -12.93 15.02
C LEU A 105 9.44 -12.94 15.18
N GLU A 106 9.98 -13.56 16.22
CA GLU A 106 11.43 -13.71 16.39
C GLU A 106 12.05 -14.64 15.34
N GLU A 107 11.35 -15.72 14.93
CA GLU A 107 11.75 -16.56 13.80
C GLU A 107 11.84 -15.75 12.50
N ILE A 108 10.83 -14.92 12.22
CA ILE A 108 10.84 -14.02 11.06
C ILE A 108 12.07 -13.11 11.13
N LYS A 109 12.29 -12.42 12.26
CA LYS A 109 13.43 -11.51 12.43
C LYS A 109 14.77 -12.18 12.21
N ALA A 110 14.93 -13.42 12.65
CA ALA A 110 16.19 -14.17 12.54
C ALA A 110 16.59 -14.51 11.09
N ILE A 111 15.62 -14.53 10.16
CA ILE A 111 15.87 -14.86 8.74
C ILE A 111 15.77 -13.63 7.82
N LEU A 112 15.49 -12.44 8.35
CA LEU A 112 15.40 -11.23 7.53
C LEU A 112 16.78 -10.80 7.01
N PRO A 113 16.86 -10.31 5.76
CA PRO A 113 18.04 -9.59 5.30
C PRO A 113 18.30 -8.34 6.14
N ASP A 114 19.57 -7.95 6.29
CA ASP A 114 19.97 -6.75 7.07
C ASP A 114 19.29 -5.45 6.61
N THR A 115 18.84 -5.39 5.36
CA THR A 115 18.12 -4.25 4.79
C THR A 115 16.66 -4.16 5.25
N CYS A 116 16.18 -5.11 6.03
CA CYS A 116 14.81 -5.18 6.52
C CYS A 116 14.77 -5.15 8.06
N SER A 117 13.61 -4.79 8.60
CA SER A 117 13.25 -4.92 10.00
C SER A 117 11.84 -5.49 10.12
N ALA A 118 11.54 -6.03 11.29
CA ALA A 118 10.20 -6.47 11.65
C ALA A 118 9.96 -6.20 13.13
N GLY A 119 8.70 -5.98 13.48
CA GLY A 119 8.33 -5.63 14.84
C GLY A 119 6.83 -5.75 15.07
N LYS A 120 6.41 -5.44 16.29
CA LYS A 120 5.00 -5.40 16.66
C LYS A 120 4.41 -4.08 16.15
N GLU A 121 3.17 -4.14 15.66
CA GLU A 121 2.39 -2.94 15.38
C GLU A 121 1.49 -2.58 16.57
N GLN A 122 0.92 -1.38 16.51
CA GLN A 122 -0.10 -0.93 17.44
C GLN A 122 -1.25 -1.95 17.51
N VAL A 123 -1.54 -2.46 18.70
CA VAL A 123 -2.64 -3.40 18.93
C VAL A 123 -3.98 -2.67 18.81
N MET A 124 -4.76 -3.03 17.80
CA MET A 124 -6.13 -2.55 17.63
C MET A 124 -7.18 -3.43 18.29
N ASN A 125 -6.88 -4.72 18.48
CA ASN A 125 -7.80 -5.72 18.98
C ASN A 125 -7.01 -6.85 19.65
N GLU A 126 -7.38 -7.21 20.89
CA GLU A 126 -6.67 -8.22 21.68
C GLU A 126 -6.74 -9.65 21.10
N ARG A 127 -7.67 -9.91 20.17
CA ARG A 127 -7.75 -11.18 19.43
C ARG A 127 -6.75 -11.28 18.28
N PHE A 128 -5.98 -10.23 18.02
CA PHE A 128 -4.99 -10.21 16.95
C PHE A 128 -3.63 -9.80 17.50
N PHE A 129 -2.59 -10.42 16.98
CA PHE A 129 -1.21 -10.00 17.16
C PHE A 129 -0.75 -9.32 15.85
N PRO A 130 -0.81 -7.98 15.77
CA PRO A 130 -0.37 -7.27 14.58
C PRO A 130 1.14 -7.09 14.59
N PHE A 131 1.76 -7.29 13.44
CA PHE A 131 3.20 -7.15 13.24
C PHE A 131 3.48 -6.61 11.85
N TYR A 132 4.68 -6.06 11.67
CA TYR A 132 5.13 -5.54 10.40
C TYR A 132 6.43 -6.20 9.95
N ILE A 133 6.65 -6.13 8.65
CA ILE A 133 7.96 -6.29 8.01
C ILE A 133 8.15 -5.04 7.14
N CYS A 134 9.28 -4.37 7.25
CA CYS A 134 9.59 -3.21 6.40
C CYS A 134 11.06 -3.17 5.99
N ARG A 135 11.37 -2.37 4.98
CA ARG A 135 12.76 -1.99 4.67
C ARG A 135 13.25 -0.99 5.71
N ARG A 136 14.55 -0.98 5.96
CA ARG A 136 15.21 0.08 6.72
C ARG A 136 15.32 1.35 5.89
N GLY A 137 15.26 2.49 6.55
CA GLY A 137 15.32 3.82 5.94
C GLY A 137 13.98 4.54 6.02
N THR A 138 13.82 5.53 5.14
CA THR A 138 12.72 6.49 5.08
C THR A 138 12.11 6.49 3.68
N LEU A 139 10.93 7.11 3.46
CA LEU A 139 10.35 7.17 2.11
C LEU A 139 11.24 7.94 1.12
N GLN A 140 11.94 8.98 1.58
CA GLN A 140 12.86 9.76 0.74
C GLN A 140 14.09 8.97 0.27
N ASP A 141 14.48 7.91 0.97
CA ASP A 141 15.55 7.01 0.52
C ASP A 141 15.14 6.20 -0.72
N PHE A 142 13.84 5.99 -0.92
CA PHE A 142 13.29 5.17 -2.00
C PHE A 142 12.59 5.97 -3.10
N PHE A 143 12.22 7.23 -2.84
CA PHE A 143 11.44 8.06 -3.76
C PHE A 143 11.95 9.50 -3.80
N ASN A 144 11.98 10.06 -5.02
CA ASN A 144 12.05 11.51 -5.18
C ASN A 144 10.68 12.13 -4.88
N LEU A 145 10.50 12.65 -3.66
CA LEU A 145 9.22 13.16 -3.17
C LEU A 145 8.69 14.38 -3.95
N GLU A 146 9.58 15.25 -4.45
CA GLU A 146 9.19 16.36 -5.33
C GLU A 146 8.65 15.87 -6.67
N GLN A 147 9.25 14.81 -7.21
CA GLN A 147 8.76 14.17 -8.43
C GLN A 147 7.40 13.50 -8.22
N VAL A 148 7.19 12.87 -7.05
CA VAL A 148 5.88 12.33 -6.66
C VAL A 148 4.81 13.42 -6.67
N LEU A 149 5.05 14.56 -6.03
CA LEU A 149 4.09 15.67 -6.03
C LEU A 149 3.84 16.25 -7.43
N THR A 150 4.88 16.30 -8.27
CA THR A 150 4.75 16.72 -9.67
C THR A 150 3.83 15.79 -10.46
N ASP A 151 3.91 14.48 -10.21
CA ASP A 151 3.05 13.49 -10.85
C ASP A 151 1.59 13.59 -10.38
N TYR A 152 1.35 13.89 -9.10
CA TYR A 152 0.01 14.23 -8.59
C TYR A 152 -0.54 15.52 -9.21
N ASP A 153 0.28 16.57 -9.34
CA ASP A 153 -0.12 17.83 -9.99
C ASP A 153 -0.54 17.61 -11.45
N ARG A 154 0.15 16.73 -12.20
CA ARG A 154 -0.24 16.34 -13.56
C ARG A 154 -1.62 15.69 -13.63
N MET A 155 -2.06 15.04 -12.56
CA MET A 155 -3.41 14.47 -12.44
C MET A 155 -4.44 15.47 -11.87
N GLY A 156 -4.05 16.73 -11.65
CA GLY A 156 -4.91 17.78 -11.12
C GLY A 156 -5.01 17.80 -9.59
N ILE A 157 -4.12 17.09 -8.88
CA ILE A 157 -4.12 17.00 -7.42
C ILE A 157 -3.01 17.89 -6.87
N ARG A 158 -3.39 18.92 -6.10
CA ARG A 158 -2.45 19.85 -5.47
C ARG A 158 -2.65 19.85 -3.96
N LEU A 159 -1.60 19.47 -3.24
CA LEU A 159 -1.59 19.60 -1.79
C LEU A 159 -1.57 21.07 -1.38
N SER A 160 -2.26 21.38 -0.28
CA SER A 160 -2.11 22.67 0.41
C SER A 160 -0.66 22.86 0.88
N PRO A 161 -0.18 24.09 1.17
CA PRO A 161 1.15 24.29 1.73
C PRO A 161 1.39 23.51 3.04
N GLN A 162 0.34 23.36 3.85
CA GLN A 162 0.38 22.58 5.09
C GLN A 162 0.53 21.08 4.80
N ASP A 163 -0.27 20.54 3.89
CA ASP A 163 -0.18 19.13 3.49
C ASP A 163 1.15 18.82 2.80
N ARG A 164 1.67 19.74 1.99
CA ARG A 164 3.00 19.60 1.41
C ARG A 164 4.06 19.49 2.50
N LYS A 165 4.07 20.39 3.49
CA LYS A 165 5.00 20.32 4.63
C LYS A 165 4.85 19.01 5.40
N ARG A 166 3.60 18.58 5.62
CA ARG A 166 3.28 17.30 6.28
C ARG A 166 3.80 16.10 5.49
N PHE A 167 3.63 16.09 4.18
CA PHE A 167 4.11 15.02 3.30
C PHE A 167 5.63 14.87 3.35
N PHE A 168 6.39 15.97 3.28
CA PHE A 168 7.84 15.91 3.42
C PHE A 168 8.29 15.46 4.82
N LEU A 169 7.61 15.90 5.88
CA LEU A 169 7.87 15.40 7.22
C LEU A 169 7.65 13.88 7.32
N LEU A 170 6.54 13.37 6.76
CA LEU A 170 6.27 11.93 6.68
C LEU A 170 7.31 11.20 5.82
N GLY A 171 7.86 11.88 4.82
CA GLY A 171 8.89 11.39 3.93
C GLY A 171 10.21 11.03 4.62
N ASP A 172 10.53 11.73 5.70
CA ASP A 172 11.76 11.66 6.48
C ASP A 172 11.62 10.76 7.73
N VAL A 173 10.44 10.19 7.95
CA VAL A 173 10.17 9.28 9.07
C VAL A 173 10.72 7.89 8.72
N ASP A 174 11.43 7.28 9.67
CA ASP A 174 11.86 5.89 9.57
C ASP A 174 10.66 4.97 9.38
N LEU A 175 10.74 4.06 8.41
CA LEU A 175 9.59 3.24 8.01
C LEU A 175 9.01 2.41 9.17
N GLU A 176 9.84 2.03 10.15
CA GLU A 176 9.40 1.28 11.34
C GLU A 176 8.54 2.10 12.30
N GLU A 177 8.67 3.43 12.32
CA GLU A 177 7.91 4.29 13.22
C GLU A 177 6.41 4.28 12.87
N PHE A 178 6.05 4.04 11.60
CA PHE A 178 4.64 3.92 11.18
C PHE A 178 3.89 2.78 11.90
N ALA A 179 4.60 1.77 12.41
CA ALA A 179 4.02 0.69 13.21
C ALA A 179 3.40 1.17 14.53
N THR A 180 3.82 2.34 15.02
CA THR A 180 3.38 2.91 16.30
C THR A 180 2.07 3.70 16.20
N GLY A 181 1.57 3.93 14.98
CA GLY A 181 0.49 4.88 14.70
C GLY A 181 0.91 6.35 14.82
N LYS A 182 2.22 6.62 14.96
CA LYS A 182 2.81 7.96 14.97
C LYS A 182 3.92 8.05 13.91
N PRO A 183 4.09 9.20 13.24
CA PRO A 183 3.29 10.40 13.40
C PRO A 183 1.94 10.34 12.69
N MET A 184 1.62 9.25 11.97
CA MET A 184 0.30 9.00 11.39
C MET A 184 -0.12 7.54 11.56
N CYS A 185 -1.42 7.30 11.48
CA CYS A 185 -2.02 5.98 11.40
C CYS A 185 -2.25 5.61 9.94
N TYR A 186 -1.36 4.82 9.32
CA TYR A 186 -1.41 4.56 7.88
C TYR A 186 -2.67 3.81 7.42
N PHE A 187 -3.36 3.10 8.33
CA PHE A 187 -4.65 2.45 8.05
C PHE A 187 -5.87 3.35 8.34
N SER A 188 -5.65 4.60 8.76
CA SER A 188 -6.69 5.61 9.00
C SER A 188 -6.13 7.03 8.72
N CYS A 189 -5.96 7.33 7.44
CA CYS A 189 -5.45 8.63 6.97
C CYS A 189 -6.50 9.73 7.14
N ASN A 190 -6.08 10.90 7.63
CA ASN A 190 -6.96 12.06 7.85
C ASN A 190 -6.70 13.23 6.90
N THR A 191 -5.62 13.16 6.11
CA THR A 191 -5.23 14.21 5.16
C THR A 191 -4.77 13.60 3.85
N ASP A 192 -4.80 14.40 2.79
CA ASP A 192 -4.30 14.01 1.46
C ASP A 192 -2.81 13.64 1.53
N ALA A 193 -2.02 14.36 2.34
CA ALA A 193 -0.61 14.08 2.57
C ALA A 193 -0.39 12.68 3.17
N GLU A 194 -1.21 12.31 4.17
CA GLU A 194 -1.16 10.98 4.80
C GLU A 194 -1.57 9.88 3.83
N LEU A 195 -2.56 10.13 2.98
CA LEU A 195 -2.99 9.16 1.97
C LEU A 195 -1.92 8.93 0.90
N ILE A 196 -1.26 10.00 0.44
CA ILE A 196 -0.13 9.91 -0.50
C ILE A 196 1.04 9.15 0.14
N ALA A 197 1.44 9.53 1.36
CA ALA A 197 2.53 8.86 2.08
C ALA A 197 2.22 7.37 2.31
N THR A 198 0.98 7.04 2.67
CA THR A 198 0.52 5.65 2.83
C THR A 198 0.58 4.88 1.52
N GLY A 199 0.18 5.50 0.40
CA GLY A 199 0.33 4.90 -0.93
C GLY A 199 1.77 4.50 -1.23
N LEU A 200 2.73 5.40 -0.94
CA LEU A 200 4.15 5.11 -1.12
C LEU A 200 4.66 4.02 -0.15
N LEU A 201 4.30 4.13 1.13
CA LEU A 201 4.68 3.20 2.20
C LEU A 201 4.26 1.76 1.87
N LEU A 202 2.99 1.59 1.47
CA LEU A 202 2.42 0.28 1.17
C LEU A 202 2.70 -0.19 -0.27
N GLY A 203 3.37 0.65 -1.06
CA GLY A 203 3.80 0.33 -2.41
C GLY A 203 2.68 0.35 -3.46
N TYR A 204 1.64 1.13 -3.24
CA TYR A 204 0.52 1.25 -4.18
C TYR A 204 0.89 2.11 -5.39
N PRO A 205 0.33 1.83 -6.58
CA PRO A 205 0.51 2.69 -7.74
C PRO A 205 0.00 4.10 -7.46
N ILE A 206 0.77 5.11 -7.86
CA ILE A 206 0.43 6.54 -7.72
C ILE A 206 -1.01 6.81 -8.21
N GLU A 207 -1.41 6.14 -9.30
CA GLU A 207 -2.73 6.28 -9.90
C GLU A 207 -3.87 5.81 -9.00
N SER A 208 -3.65 4.78 -8.18
CA SER A 208 -4.68 4.25 -7.27
C SER A 208 -4.99 5.23 -6.14
N THR A 209 -3.95 5.83 -5.55
CA THR A 209 -4.10 6.87 -4.54
C THR A 209 -4.71 8.14 -5.14
N ALA A 210 -4.29 8.53 -6.34
CA ALA A 210 -4.87 9.67 -7.05
C ALA A 210 -6.39 9.51 -7.27
N SER A 211 -6.84 8.31 -7.63
CA SER A 211 -8.27 8.04 -7.75
C SER A 211 -9.04 8.28 -6.46
N LEU A 212 -8.50 7.89 -5.30
CA LEU A 212 -9.16 8.08 -4.01
C LEU A 212 -9.26 9.58 -3.65
N LEU A 213 -8.19 10.33 -3.90
CA LEU A 213 -8.15 11.79 -3.69
C LEU A 213 -9.17 12.53 -4.56
N LEU A 214 -9.30 12.11 -5.83
CA LEU A 214 -10.26 12.70 -6.77
C LEU A 214 -11.72 12.37 -6.40
N GLU A 215 -12.00 11.18 -5.88
CA GLU A 215 -13.34 10.82 -5.40
C GLU A 215 -13.75 11.67 -4.17
N GLY A 216 -12.84 11.89 -3.23
CA GLY A 216 -13.08 12.71 -2.03
C GLY A 216 -13.20 14.22 -2.28
N SER A 217 -12.83 14.69 -3.48
CA SER A 217 -12.91 16.10 -3.90
C SER A 217 -14.27 16.50 -4.50
N SER A 218 -15.27 15.61 -4.41
CA SER A 218 -16.61 15.75 -5.03
C SER A 218 -17.64 16.37 -4.10
#